data_AF-A0A976CDS4-F1
#
_entry.id   AF-A0A976CDS4-F1
#
_cell.length_a   1.000
_cell.length_b   1.000
_cell.length_c   1.000
_cell.angle_alpha   90.00
_cell.angle_beta   90.00
_cell.angle_gamma   90.00
#
_symmetry.space_group_name_H-M   'P 1'
#
loop_
_entity.id
_entity.type
_entity.pdbx_description
1 polymer ?
#
loop_
_entity_poly.entity_id
_entity_poly.type
_entity_poly.pdbx_seq_one_letter_code
_entity_poly.pdbx_strand_id
1 'polypeptide(L)' 'SVYYLAKTQYRCDGTAGFFEKMMAQSSQQPPQWLSTHPSHENRVNDIKAKAQAVGCSVKPSPNQKLYQDFKNSLPR' A
#
# COMPACT_ATOMS: atom_id res chain seq x y z
N SER A 1 5.74 0.30 7.26
CA SER A 1 4.53 -0.56 7.17
C SER A 1 4.85 -2.03 6.98
N VAL A 2 5.82 -2.40 6.12
CA VAL A 2 6.16 -3.82 5.79
C VAL A 2 6.26 -4.74 7.02
N TYR A 3 7.07 -4.39 8.02
CA TYR A 3 7.23 -5.22 9.22
C TYR A 3 5.95 -5.43 10.04
N TYR A 4 5.07 -4.44 10.08
CA TYR A 4 3.80 -4.55 10.80
C TYR A 4 2.84 -5.47 10.04
N LEU A 5 2.72 -5.28 8.73
CA LEU A 5 1.84 -6.10 7.88
C LEU A 5 2.32 -7.55 7.76
N ALA A 6 3.64 -7.78 7.81
CA ALA A 6 4.23 -9.12 7.80
C ALA A 6 3.74 -10.01 8.97
N LYS A 7 3.25 -9.42 10.06
CA LYS A 7 2.67 -10.14 11.22
C LYS A 7 1.16 -10.38 11.11
N THR A 8 0.57 -10.13 9.94
CA THR A 8 -0.87 -10.22 9.69
C THR A 8 -1.17 -11.10 8.48
N GLN A 9 -2.45 -11.31 8.21
CA GLN A 9 -2.93 -12.00 7.00
C GLN A 9 -2.88 -11.14 5.72
N TYR A 10 -2.47 -9.88 5.82
CA TYR A 10 -2.40 -8.96 4.68
C TYR A 10 -1.06 -9.07 3.95
N ARG A 11 -1.07 -8.78 2.65
CA ARG A 11 0.16 -8.66 1.87
C ARG A 11 1.07 -7.59 2.47
N CYS A 12 2.30 -7.95 2.78
CA CYS A 12 3.19 -7.07 3.54
C CYS A 12 3.66 -5.83 2.76
N ASP A 13 3.59 -5.90 1.43
CA ASP A 13 3.82 -4.81 0.50
C ASP A 13 2.54 -4.04 0.15
N GLY A 14 1.41 -4.25 0.86
CA GLY A 14 0.10 -3.68 0.49
C GLY A 14 0.06 -2.15 0.40
N THR A 15 0.98 -1.48 1.11
CA THR A 15 1.18 -0.03 0.99
C THR A 15 1.66 0.38 -0.41
N ALA A 16 2.46 -0.43 -1.11
CA ALA A 16 2.87 -0.15 -2.48
C ALA A 16 1.65 -0.10 -3.42
N GLY A 17 0.75 -1.07 -3.30
CA GLY A 17 -0.49 -1.09 -4.09
C GLY A 17 -1.41 0.12 -3.85
N PHE A 18 -1.41 0.68 -2.64
CA PHE A 18 -2.10 1.93 -2.36
C PHE A 18 -1.50 3.11 -3.15
N PHE A 19 -0.18 3.27 -3.15
CA PHE A 19 0.50 4.33 -3.91
C PHE A 19 0.37 4.14 -5.42
N GLU A 20 0.49 2.92 -5.92
CA GLU A 20 0.26 2.60 -7.33
C GLU A 20 -1.16 3.00 -7.77
N LYS A 21 -2.18 2.69 -6.94
CA LYS A 21 -3.55 3.11 -7.22
C LYS A 21 -3.71 4.63 -7.17
N MET A 22 -3.09 5.31 -6.20
CA MET A 22 -3.13 6.77 -6.14
C MET A 22 -2.45 7.41 -7.35
N MET A 23 -1.31 6.88 -7.81
CA MET A 23 -0.64 7.36 -9.04
C MET A 23 -1.51 7.15 -10.27
N ALA A 24 -2.25 6.03 -10.34
CA ALA A 24 -3.18 5.76 -11.43
C ALA A 24 -4.43 6.67 -11.40
N GLN A 25 -4.84 7.13 -10.21
CA GLN A 25 -6.03 7.96 -10.03
C GLN A 25 -5.74 9.46 -9.96
N SER A 26 -4.50 9.86 -9.63
CA SER A 26 -4.07 11.24 -9.50
C SER A 26 -2.79 11.49 -10.28
N SER A 27 -2.89 12.36 -11.29
CA SER A 27 -1.75 12.88 -12.07
C SER A 27 -1.05 14.07 -11.39
N GLN A 28 -1.53 14.53 -10.23
CA GLN A 28 -1.01 15.71 -9.53
C GLN A 28 -0.35 15.29 -8.21
N GLN A 29 0.93 14.95 -8.30
CA GLN A 29 1.83 14.92 -7.16
C GLN A 29 2.61 16.23 -7.12
N PRO A 30 2.60 16.98 -6.00
CA PRO A 30 3.53 18.09 -5.86
C PRO A 30 4.97 17.58 -6.03
N PRO A 31 5.87 18.36 -6.65
CA PRO A 31 7.28 17.98 -6.78
C PRO A 31 7.86 17.52 -5.45
N GLN A 32 8.70 16.49 -5.45
CA GLN A 32 9.21 15.86 -4.23
C GLN A 32 9.90 16.85 -3.26
N TRP A 33 10.50 17.92 -3.78
CA TRP A 33 11.14 18.97 -2.97
C TRP A 33 10.15 19.92 -2.27
N LEU A 34 8.88 19.95 -2.69
CA LEU A 34 7.76 20.67 -2.04
C LEU A 34 6.91 19.75 -1.15
N SER A 35 7.15 18.44 -1.20
CA SER A 35 6.38 17.45 -0.47
C SER A 35 7.13 17.05 0.80
N THR A 36 6.44 17.03 1.94
CA THR A 36 6.96 16.41 3.19
C THR A 36 7.03 14.88 3.08
N HIS A 37 6.61 14.32 1.95
CA HIS A 37 6.67 12.90 1.65
C HIS A 37 7.52 12.63 0.39
N PRO A 38 8.38 11.59 0.41
CA PRO A 38 9.11 11.15 -0.78
C PRO A 38 8.17 10.83 -1.94
N SER A 39 8.66 10.94 -3.19
CA SER A 39 7.86 10.68 -4.39
C SER A 39 7.23 9.28 -4.33
N HIS A 40 6.02 9.16 -4.89
CA HIS A 40 5.29 7.88 -4.87
C HIS A 40 6.08 6.73 -5.49
N GLU A 41 6.85 6.98 -6.56
CA GLU A 41 7.67 5.97 -7.23
C GLU A 41 8.79 5.42 -6.34
N ASN A 42 9.56 6.30 -5.70
CA ASN A 42 10.60 5.89 -4.74
C ASN A 42 10.00 5.07 -3.60
N ARG A 43 8.83 5.49 -3.08
CA ARG A 43 8.13 4.75 -2.02
C ARG A 43 7.70 3.36 -2.45
N VAL A 44 7.17 3.19 -3.66
CA VAL A 44 6.76 1.88 -4.18
C VAL A 44 7.96 0.95 -4.26
N ASN A 45 9.08 1.42 -4.82
CA ASN A 45 10.30 0.64 -4.96
C ASN A 45 10.87 0.24 -3.60
N ASP A 46 10.96 1.19 -2.65
CA ASP A 46 11.45 0.92 -1.30
C ASP A 46 10.59 -0.11 -0.55
N ILE A 47 9.27 -0.03 -0.68
CA ILE A 47 8.34 -0.97 -0.03
C ILE A 47 8.51 -2.38 -0.61
N LYS A 48 8.60 -2.51 -1.93
CA LYS A 48 8.80 -3.80 -2.61
C LYS A 48 10.14 -4.42 -2.25
N ALA A 49 11.22 -3.63 -2.31
CA ALA A 49 12.55 -4.07 -1.89
C ALA A 49 12.56 -4.52 -0.44
N LYS A 50 11.88 -3.78 0.45
CA LYS A 50 11.80 -4.15 1.86
C LYS A 50 10.99 -5.43 2.09
N ALA A 51 9.88 -5.63 1.38
CA ALA A 51 9.09 -6.86 1.45
C ALA A 51 9.90 -8.08 0.98
N GLN A 52 10.68 -7.93 -0.09
CA GLN A 52 11.61 -8.95 -0.56
C GLN A 52 12.69 -9.27 0.49
N ALA A 53 13.33 -8.24 1.06
CA ALA A 53 14.34 -8.42 2.10
C ALA A 53 13.81 -9.08 3.38
N VAL A 54 12.53 -8.84 3.71
CA VAL A 54 11.86 -9.47 4.87
C VAL A 54 11.36 -10.88 4.54
N GLY A 55 11.20 -11.24 3.26
CA GLY A 55 10.72 -12.55 2.83
C GLY A 55 9.26 -12.82 3.24
N CYS A 56 8.45 -11.78 3.39
CA CYS A 56 7.05 -11.90 3.82
C CYS A 56 6.08 -12.12 2.64
N SER A 57 4.88 -12.61 2.94
CA SER A 57 3.87 -12.85 1.91
C SER A 57 3.42 -11.54 1.23
N VAL A 58 3.52 -11.50 -0.09
CA VAL A 58 2.98 -10.43 -0.95
C VAL A 58 1.67 -10.84 -1.65
N LYS A 59 1.12 -12.00 -1.30
CA LYS A 59 -0.14 -12.48 -1.88
C LYS A 59 -1.32 -11.67 -1.31
N PRO A 60 -2.22 -11.14 -2.16
CA PRO A 60 -3.42 -10.48 -1.69
C PRO A 60 -4.18 -11.34 -0.69
N SER A 61 -4.64 -10.74 0.41
CA SER A 61 -5.50 -11.44 1.36
C SER A 61 -6.81 -11.84 0.66
N PRO A 62 -7.31 -13.08 0.83
CA PRO A 62 -8.53 -13.55 0.18
C PRO A 62 -9.80 -12.93 0.78
N ASN A 63 -9.68 -11.99 1.74
CA ASN A 63 -10.78 -11.53 2.56
C ASN A 63 -11.66 -10.46 1.88
N GLN A 64 -12.16 -10.80 0.70
CA GLN A 64 -13.06 -9.96 -0.09
C GLN A 64 -14.37 -9.66 0.67
N LYS A 65 -14.88 -10.62 1.45
CA LYS A 65 -16.06 -10.42 2.31
C LYS A 65 -15.83 -9.33 3.36
N LEU A 66 -14.73 -9.40 4.11
CA LEU A 66 -14.39 -8.36 5.10
C LEU A 66 -14.28 -6.97 4.46
N TYR A 67 -13.71 -6.88 3.26
CA TYR A 67 -13.61 -5.61 2.55
C TYR A 67 -14.98 -5.06 2.13
N GLN A 68 -15.89 -5.92 1.69
CA GLN A 68 -17.26 -5.51 1.37
C GLN A 68 -18.03 -5.08 2.62
N ASP A 69 -17.93 -5.85 3.71
CA ASP A 69 -18.57 -5.53 4.99
C ASP A 69 -18.07 -4.17 5.52
N PHE A 70 -16.77 -3.89 5.43
CA PHE A 70 -16.20 -2.60 5.79
C PHE A 70 -16.82 -1.46 4.97
N LYS A 71 -16.89 -1.59 3.64
CA LYS A 71 -17.51 -0.57 2.79
C LYS A 71 -18.97 -0.33 3.14
N ASN A 72 -19.72 -1.39 3.44
CA ASN A 72 -21.12 -1.30 3.84
C ASN A 72 -21.30 -0.64 5.22
N SER A 73 -20.27 -0.65 6.06
CA SER A 73 -20.29 0.00 7.38
C SER A 73 -20.03 1.51 7.35
N LEU A 74 -19.58 2.06 6.20
CA LEU A 74 -19.30 3.49 6.09
C LEU A 74 -20.62 4.29 6.06
N PRO A 75 -20.68 5.44 6.76
CA PRO A 75 -21.82 6.36 6.65
C PRO A 75 -22.07 6.75 5.19
N ARG A 76 -23.34 6.95 4.85
CA ARG A 76 -23.76 7.41 3.53
C ARG A 76 -23.78 8.92 3.45
#